data_AF-A0A939Z2J1-F1
#
_entry.id   AF-A0A939Z2J1-F1
#
_cell.length_a   1.000
_cell.length_b   1.000
_cell.length_c   1.000
_cell.angle_alpha   90.00
_cell.angle_beta   90.00
_cell.angle_gamma   90.00
#
_symmetry.space_group_name_H-M   'P 1'
#
loop_
_entity.id
_entity.type
_entity.pdbx_description
1 polymer ?
#
loop_
_entity_poly.entity_id
_entity_poly.type
_entity_poly.pdbx_seq_one_letter_code
_entity_poly.pdbx_strand_id
1 'polypeptide(L)'
;MTYVHFDAEDLKKNALPAALGCVCFPVPLIFCPKSRLGRFCANQGLILLLAYIAVQIAFSVLGVVAGWIPLIGWAIKLAGVLARAAIVLTGFYLAWQTYNKKPMRAPYVGDFDLIH
;
A
#
# COMPACT_ATOMS: atom_id res chain seq x y z
N MET A 1 8.55 9.97 4.08
CA MET A 1 7.45 9.31 4.80
C MET A 1 7.17 10.10 6.06
N THR A 2 5.90 10.22 6.43
CA THR A 2 5.46 11.12 7.50
C THR A 2 4.75 10.31 8.58
N TYR A 3 5.12 10.53 9.84
CA TYR A 3 4.44 9.93 10.98
C TYR A 3 3.06 10.56 11.17
N VAL A 4 2.09 9.73 11.53
CA VAL A 4 0.74 10.18 11.87
C VAL A 4 0.47 9.82 13.32
N HIS A 5 0.00 10.80 14.10
CA HIS A 5 -0.32 10.60 15.50
C HIS A 5 -1.75 10.07 15.66
N PHE A 6 -1.89 9.04 16.48
CA PHE A 6 -3.17 8.45 16.87
C PHE A 6 -3.27 8.37 18.38
N ASP A 7 -4.49 8.23 18.86
CA ASP A 7 -4.75 8.01 20.28
C ASP A 7 -4.07 6.73 20.78
N ALA A 8 -3.54 6.78 22.01
CA ALA A 8 -2.79 5.68 22.59
C ALA A 8 -3.66 4.43 22.85
N GLU A 9 -4.96 4.61 23.12
CA GLU A 9 -5.91 3.53 23.29
C GLU A 9 -6.19 2.83 21.94
N ASP A 10 -6.37 3.61 20.87
CA ASP A 10 -6.59 3.08 19.51
C ASP A 10 -5.37 2.28 19.03
N LEU A 11 -4.16 2.80 19.28
CA LEU A 11 -2.90 2.10 19.01
C LEU A 11 -2.76 0.80 19.80
N LYS A 12 -3.14 0.78 21.08
CA LYS A 12 -3.03 -0.44 21.90
C LYS A 12 -4.04 -1.51 21.48
N LYS A 13 -5.27 -1.10 21.16
CA LYS A 13 -6.38 -2.03 20.89
C LYS A 13 -6.40 -2.54 19.45
N ASN A 14 -6.05 -1.69 18.48
CA ASN A 14 -6.31 -1.95 17.06
C ASN A 14 -5.05 -2.06 16.20
N ALA A 15 -3.82 -2.01 16.76
CA ALA A 15 -2.59 -2.03 15.97
C ALA A 15 -2.43 -3.26 15.07
N LEU A 16 -2.80 -4.46 15.53
CA LEU A 16 -2.69 -5.68 14.72
C LEU A 16 -3.65 -5.67 13.51
N PRO A 17 -4.98 -5.53 13.68
CA PRO A 17 -5.89 -5.47 12.54
C PRO A 17 -5.61 -4.26 11.63
N ALA A 18 -5.19 -3.12 12.20
CA ALA A 18 -4.77 -1.97 11.41
C ALA A 18 -3.51 -2.25 10.57
N ALA A 19 -2.47 -2.85 11.16
CA ALA A 19 -1.25 -3.22 10.43
C ALA A 19 -1.56 -4.15 9.24
N LEU A 20 -2.45 -5.13 9.44
CA LEU A 20 -2.92 -5.99 8.34
C LEU A 20 -3.66 -5.19 7.26
N GLY A 21 -4.38 -4.13 7.64
CA GLY A 21 -5.01 -3.18 6.73
C GLY A 21 -4.08 -2.52 5.71
N CYS A 22 -2.83 -2.22 6.10
CA CYS A 22 -1.84 -1.61 5.21
C CYS A 22 -1.44 -2.51 4.03
N VAL A 23 -1.71 -3.82 4.10
CA VAL A 23 -1.46 -4.79 3.03
C VAL A 23 -2.78 -5.32 2.45
N CYS A 24 -3.76 -5.56 3.31
CA CYS A 24 -5.07 -6.11 3.00
C CYS A 24 -6.16 -5.19 3.55
N PHE A 25 -6.53 -4.18 2.75
CA PHE A 25 -7.44 -3.09 3.16
C PHE A 25 -8.80 -3.51 3.75
N PRO A 26 -9.41 -4.67 3.43
CA PRO A 26 -10.71 -5.04 4.02
C PRO A 26 -10.62 -5.41 5.49
N VAL A 27 -9.44 -5.81 6.00
CA VAL A 27 -9.29 -6.36 7.36
C VAL A 27 -9.76 -5.38 8.44
N PRO A 28 -9.30 -4.12 8.50
CA PRO A 28 -9.76 -3.17 9.52
C PRO A 28 -11.26 -2.85 9.42
N LEU A 29 -11.84 -2.88 8.21
CA LEU A 29 -13.25 -2.56 7.98
C LEU A 29 -14.18 -3.61 8.60
N ILE A 30 -13.72 -4.85 8.72
CA ILE A 30 -14.47 -5.95 9.33
C ILE A 30 -14.19 -6.03 10.84
N PHE A 31 -12.91 -5.99 11.24
CA PHE A 31 -12.51 -6.28 12.62
C PHE A 31 -12.47 -5.05 13.54
N CYS A 32 -12.24 -3.85 13.02
CA CYS A 32 -12.20 -2.61 13.81
C CYS A 32 -12.82 -1.40 13.08
N PRO A 33 -14.09 -1.47 12.62
CA PRO A 33 -14.72 -0.46 11.75
C PRO A 33 -14.81 0.97 12.34
N LYS A 34 -14.72 1.11 13.66
CA LYS A 34 -14.75 2.40 14.39
C LYS A 34 -13.36 2.99 14.65
N SER A 35 -12.29 2.26 14.36
CA SER A 35 -10.91 2.70 14.61
C SER A 35 -10.47 3.70 13.55
N ARG A 36 -9.96 4.86 14.00
CA ARG A 36 -9.36 5.85 13.09
C ARG A 36 -8.05 5.32 12.53
N LEU A 37 -7.26 4.63 13.35
CA LEU A 37 -6.05 3.91 12.92
C LEU A 37 -6.39 2.82 11.88
N GLY A 38 -7.43 2.03 12.14
CA GLY A 38 -7.90 0.99 11.23
C GLY A 38 -8.29 1.53 9.85
N ARG A 39 -9.10 2.60 9.80
CA ARG A 39 -9.48 3.27 8.55
C ARG A 39 -8.29 3.86 7.81
N PHE A 40 -7.38 4.51 8.53
CA PHE A 40 -6.14 5.03 7.96
C PHE A 40 -5.33 3.94 7.27
N CYS A 41 -5.09 2.82 7.94
CA CYS A 41 -4.33 1.72 7.37
C CYS A 41 -5.06 1.02 6.22
N ALA A 42 -6.39 0.93 6.29
CA ALA A 42 -7.21 0.47 5.17
C ALA A 42 -7.04 1.39 3.95
N ASN A 43 -7.06 2.71 4.13
CA ASN A 43 -6.77 3.66 3.05
C ASN A 43 -5.38 3.44 2.46
N GLN A 44 -4.34 3.28 3.29
CA GLN A 44 -2.99 3.01 2.78
C GLN A 44 -2.93 1.71 1.95
N GLY A 45 -3.56 0.63 2.43
CA GLY A 45 -3.63 -0.63 1.68
C GLY A 45 -4.39 -0.50 0.36
N LEU A 46 -5.51 0.23 0.36
CA LEU A 46 -6.32 0.46 -0.84
C LEU A 46 -5.57 1.27 -1.89
N ILE A 47 -4.89 2.34 -1.47
CA ILE A 47 -4.10 3.19 -2.37
C ILE A 47 -2.93 2.39 -2.97
N LEU A 48 -2.23 1.59 -2.18
CA LEU A 48 -1.16 0.74 -2.69
C LEU A 48 -1.68 -0.32 -3.68
N LEU A 49 -2.88 -0.86 -3.45
CA LEU A 49 -3.53 -1.77 -4.40
C LEU A 49 -3.86 -1.05 -5.72
N LEU A 50 -4.40 0.17 -5.66
CA LEU A 50 -4.68 0.97 -6.86
C LEU A 50 -3.40 1.32 -7.61
N ALA A 51 -2.34 1.70 -6.90
CA ALA A 51 -1.03 1.95 -7.49
C ALA A 51 -0.45 0.69 -8.16
N TYR A 52 -0.59 -0.48 -7.53
CA TYR A 52 -0.17 -1.75 -8.11
C TYR A 52 -0.91 -2.04 -9.42
N ILE A 53 -2.23 -1.86 -9.46
CA ILE A 53 -3.05 -2.06 -10.66
C ILE A 53 -2.65 -1.06 -11.75
N ALA A 54 -2.45 0.22 -11.40
CA ALA A 54 -2.03 1.25 -12.35
C ALA A 54 -0.67 0.92 -12.99
N VAL A 55 0.32 0.52 -12.17
CA VAL A 55 1.63 0.09 -12.65
C VAL A 55 1.51 -1.15 -13.54
N GLN A 56 0.72 -2.15 -13.13
CA GLN A 56 0.47 -3.35 -13.93
C GLN A 56 -0.06 -2.99 -15.33
N ILE A 57 -1.09 -2.14 -15.40
CA ILE A 57 -1.69 -1.71 -16.67
C ILE A 57 -0.68 -0.94 -17.51
N ALA A 58 0.05 0.02 -16.91
CA ALA A 58 1.04 0.83 -17.62
C ALA A 58 2.14 -0.03 -18.27
N PHE A 59 2.71 -0.97 -17.52
CA PHE A 59 3.74 -1.88 -18.05
C PHE A 59 3.18 -2.89 -19.05
N SER A 60 1.93 -3.33 -18.89
CA SER A 60 1.26 -4.17 -19.90
C SER A 60 1.10 -3.44 -21.24
N VAL A 61 0.66 -2.18 -21.22
CA VAL A 61 0.54 -1.35 -22.43
C VAL A 61 1.91 -1.13 -23.08
N LEU A 62 2.94 -0.77 -22.30
CA LEU A 62 4.31 -0.64 -22.79
C LEU A 62 4.84 -1.94 -23.41
N GLY A 63 4.52 -3.08 -22.81
CA GLY A 63 4.88 -4.39 -23.33
C GLY A 63 4.25 -4.72 -24.68
N VAL A 64 3.00 -4.30 -24.91
CA VAL A 64 2.35 -4.48 -26.22
C VAL A 64 3.02 -3.64 -27.31
N VAL A 65 3.40 -2.40 -26.99
CA VAL A 65 3.96 -1.45 -27.98
C VAL A 65 5.43 -1.74 -28.31
N ALA A 66 6.24 -2.01 -27.28
CA ALA A 66 7.70 -2.07 -27.40
C ALA A 66 8.31 -3.42 -26.98
N GLY A 67 7.51 -4.35 -26.48
CA GLY A 67 7.99 -5.61 -25.92
C GLY A 67 8.45 -6.65 -26.95
N TRP A 68 8.21 -6.40 -28.24
CA TRP A 68 8.68 -7.26 -29.34
C TRP A 68 10.20 -7.12 -29.59
N ILE A 69 10.83 -6.03 -29.14
CA ILE A 69 12.28 -5.85 -29.23
C ILE A 69 12.93 -6.63 -28.06
N PRO A 70 13.81 -7.61 -28.29
CA PRO A 70 14.24 -8.55 -27.23
C PRO A 70 14.82 -7.89 -25.97
N LEU A 71 15.79 -6.99 -26.12
CA LEU A 71 16.43 -6.31 -24.98
C LEU A 71 15.48 -5.33 -24.28
N ILE A 72 14.66 -4.61 -25.04
CA ILE A 72 13.70 -3.63 -24.48
C ILE A 72 12.56 -4.36 -23.78
N GLY A 73 12.01 -5.42 -24.38
CA GLY A 73 10.96 -6.24 -23.78
C GLY A 73 11.42 -6.91 -22.48
N TRP A 74 12.67 -7.38 -22.42
CA TRP A 74 13.26 -7.87 -21.17
C TRP A 74 13.37 -6.76 -20.11
N ALA A 75 13.87 -5.58 -20.48
CA ALA A 75 14.01 -4.45 -19.57
C ALA A 75 12.65 -3.96 -19.02
N ILE A 76 11.62 -3.87 -19.87
CA ILE A 76 10.24 -3.49 -19.48
C ILE A 76 9.69 -4.50 -18.45
N LYS A 77 9.84 -5.81 -18.71
CA LYS A 77 9.38 -6.85 -17.79
C LYS A 77 10.09 -6.76 -16.44
N LEU A 78 11.41 -6.60 -16.45
CA LEU A 78 12.20 -6.48 -15.22
C LEU A 78 11.78 -5.23 -14.42
N ALA A 79 11.70 -4.07 -15.07
CA ALA A 79 11.28 -2.82 -14.44
C ALA A 79 9.86 -2.93 -13.86
N GLY A 80 8.92 -3.57 -14.57
CA GLY A 80 7.56 -3.78 -14.09
C GLY A 80 7.46 -4.73 -12.89
N VAL A 81 8.34 -5.73 -12.81
CA VAL A 81 8.46 -6.60 -11.61
C VAL A 81 9.03 -5.81 -10.43
N LEU A 82 10.10 -5.05 -10.64
CA LEU A 82 10.74 -4.26 -9.58
C LEU A 82 9.80 -3.17 -9.03
N ALA A 83 9.07 -2.47 -9.90
CA ALA A 83 8.10 -1.46 -9.49
C ALA A 83 6.98 -2.05 -8.62
N ARG A 84 6.41 -3.20 -9.03
CA ARG A 84 5.38 -3.91 -8.25
C ARG A 84 5.92 -4.45 -6.93
N ALA A 85 7.14 -5.00 -6.93
CA ALA A 85 7.80 -5.46 -5.71
C ALA A 85 8.01 -4.30 -4.72
N ALA A 86 8.44 -3.13 -5.20
CA ALA A 86 8.61 -1.94 -4.35
C ALA A 86 7.30 -1.49 -3.68
N ILE A 87 6.17 -1.55 -4.40
CA ILE A 87 4.83 -1.24 -3.84
C ILE A 87 4.47 -2.23 -2.73
N VAL A 88 4.64 -3.53 -2.99
CA VAL A 88 4.35 -4.59 -2.01
C VAL A 88 5.23 -4.43 -0.76
N LEU A 89 6.53 -4.22 -0.94
CA LEU A 89 7.47 -3.98 0.17
C LEU A 89 7.10 -2.74 0.98
N THR A 90 6.60 -1.68 0.33
CA THR A 90 6.08 -0.50 1.02
C THR A 90 4.88 -0.85 1.90
N GLY A 91 3.93 -1.64 1.40
CA GLY A 91 2.78 -2.11 2.19
C GLY A 91 3.22 -2.89 3.44
N PHE A 92 4.14 -3.84 3.28
CA PHE A 92 4.70 -4.58 4.42
C PHE A 92 5.47 -3.70 5.39
N TYR A 93 6.22 -2.72 4.90
CA TYR A 93 6.93 -1.76 5.74
C TYR A 93 5.96 -0.89 6.57
N LEU A 94 4.88 -0.40 5.97
CA LEU A 94 3.84 0.35 6.69
C LEU A 94 3.11 -0.53 7.72
N ALA A 95 2.83 -1.79 7.38
CA ALA A 95 2.25 -2.76 8.30
C ALA A 95 3.18 -2.99 9.51
N TRP A 96 4.46 -3.26 9.26
CA TRP A 96 5.47 -3.45 10.30
C TRP A 96 5.55 -2.26 11.25
N GLN A 97 5.54 -1.05 10.72
CA GLN A 97 5.60 0.15 11.55
C GLN A 97 4.32 0.41 12.35
N THR A 98 3.16 0.16 11.75
CA THR A 98 1.88 0.25 12.44
C THR A 98 1.80 -0.75 13.59
N TYR A 99 2.28 -1.98 13.37
CA TYR A 99 2.39 -2.99 14.42
C TYR A 99 3.30 -2.54 15.57
N ASN A 100 4.41 -1.86 15.24
CA ASN A 100 5.31 -1.21 16.21
C ASN A 100 4.79 0.14 16.74
N LYS A 101 3.50 0.46 16.56
CA LYS A 101 2.82 1.66 17.06
C LYS A 101 3.37 2.98 16.51
N LYS A 102 3.96 2.94 15.32
CA LYS A 102 4.55 4.09 14.61
C LYS A 102 3.95 4.22 13.21
N PRO A 103 2.63 4.40 13.06
CA PRO A 103 1.99 4.43 11.75
C PRO A 103 2.54 5.59 10.88
N MET A 104 2.78 5.27 9.62
CA MET A 104 3.33 6.18 8.62
C MET A 104 2.46 6.22 7.36
N ARG A 105 2.56 7.32 6.63
CA ARG A 105 1.98 7.45 5.28
C ARG A 105 2.95 7.02 4.20
N ALA A 106 2.44 6.31 3.20
CA ALA A 106 3.17 6.07 1.95
C ALA A 106 3.53 7.42 1.29
N PRO A 107 4.75 7.58 0.76
CA PRO A 107 5.13 8.81 0.10
C PRO A 107 4.35 9.00 -1.21
N TYR A 108 4.03 10.26 -1.54
CA TYR A 108 3.36 10.72 -2.77
C TYR A 108 1.91 10.27 -3.00
N VAL A 109 1.55 9.05 -2.59
CA VAL A 109 0.20 8.50 -2.83
C VAL A 109 -0.57 8.29 -1.52
N GLY A 110 0.10 8.28 -0.37
CA GLY A 110 -0.54 8.02 0.93
C GLY A 110 -1.34 9.17 1.53
N ASP A 111 -1.48 10.30 0.83
CA ASP A 111 -2.20 11.48 1.32
C ASP A 111 -3.69 11.51 0.97
N PHE A 112 -4.15 10.59 0.11
CA PHE A 112 -5.56 10.47 -0.21
C PHE A 112 -6.30 9.68 0.87
N ASP A 113 -7.44 10.18 1.34
CA ASP A 113 -8.34 9.45 2.23
C ASP A 113 -9.61 9.06 1.45
N LEU A 114 -9.69 7.79 1.05
CA LEU A 114 -10.77 7.25 0.22
C LEU A 114 -11.95 6.75 1.07
N ILE A 115 -11.66 6.18 2.23
CA ILE A 115 -12.63 5.69 3.22
C ILE A 115 -12.75 6.74 4.33
N HIS A 116 -13.99 7.23 4.57
CA HIS A 116 -14.34 8.21 5.60
C HIS A 116 -14.96 7.55 6.84
#